data_AF-A0A937XDN5-F1
#
_entry.id   AF-A0A937XDN5-F1
#
_cell.length_a   1.000
_cell.length_b   1.000
_cell.length_c   1.000
_cell.angle_alpha   90.00
_cell.angle_beta   90.00
_cell.angle_gamma   90.00
#
_symmetry.space_group_name_H-M   'P 1'
#
loop_
_entity.id
_entity.type
_entity.pdbx_description
1 polymer ?
#
loop_
_entity_poly.entity_id
_entity_poly.type
_entity_poly.pdbx_seq_one_letter_code
_entity_poly.pdbx_strand_id
1 'polypeptide(L)'
;MIDPSKRIANWDAKYDTTRIKATLDVKRPAMLQSVSAIYPMIAAMELQVKQVCDGAGVSVITYPFYLCFGREMWALSRKDISGESLAKEAAILVAKWKARGLTEAVLQAIRTDVFNVVAPVAP
;
A
#
# COMPACT_ATOMS: atom_id res chain seq x y z
N MET A 1 25.72 -28.66 8.04
CA MET A 1 26.38 -27.45 8.56
C MET A 1 25.94 -26.27 7.70
N ILE A 2 25.42 -25.19 8.30
CA ILE A 2 25.12 -23.96 7.55
C ILE A 2 26.46 -23.33 7.19
N ASP A 3 26.73 -23.17 5.89
CA ASP A 3 27.97 -22.57 5.40
C ASP A 3 27.72 -21.11 4.97
N PRO A 4 28.20 -20.13 5.73
CA PRO A 4 28.10 -18.72 5.38
C PRO A 4 28.83 -18.38 4.08
N SER A 5 29.92 -19.06 3.76
CA SER A 5 30.75 -18.79 2.57
C SER A 5 29.98 -19.07 1.29
N LYS A 6 29.23 -20.17 1.24
CA LYS A 6 28.30 -20.47 0.12
C LYS A 6 27.21 -19.41 -0.03
N ARG A 7 26.70 -18.84 1.07
CA ARG A 7 25.70 -17.76 1.02
C ARG A 7 26.29 -16.46 0.49
N ILE A 8 27.51 -16.12 0.92
CA ILE A 8 28.24 -14.92 0.47
C ILE A 8 28.59 -15.04 -1.02
N ALA A 9 29.13 -16.18 -1.46
CA ALA A 9 29.45 -16.41 -2.87
C ALA A 9 28.21 -16.34 -3.78
N ASN A 10 27.10 -16.93 -3.35
CA ASN A 10 25.82 -16.83 -4.08
C ASN A 10 25.25 -15.40 -4.07
N TRP A 11 25.55 -14.61 -3.04
CA TRP A 11 25.16 -13.21 -3.00
C TRP A 11 26.01 -12.41 -3.98
N ASP A 12 27.34 -12.53 -3.93
CA ASP A 12 28.29 -11.83 -4.81
C ASP A 12 28.02 -12.12 -6.30
N ALA A 13 27.77 -13.39 -6.64
CA ALA A 13 27.41 -13.80 -7.98
C ALA A 13 26.12 -13.15 -8.52
N LYS A 14 25.24 -12.58 -7.68
CA LYS A 14 24.06 -11.82 -8.13
C LYS A 14 24.44 -10.43 -8.66
N TYR A 15 25.56 -9.86 -8.20
CA TYR A 15 25.99 -8.49 -8.45
C TYR A 15 26.90 -8.32 -9.67
N ASP A 16 26.92 -9.30 -10.58
CA ASP A 16 27.46 -9.10 -11.94
C ASP A 16 26.70 -7.95 -12.63
N THR A 17 27.35 -6.79 -12.71
CA THR A 17 26.77 -5.54 -13.21
C THR A 17 26.46 -5.59 -14.70
N THR A 18 27.19 -6.40 -15.47
CA THR A 18 26.94 -6.61 -16.90
C THR A 18 25.62 -7.34 -17.11
N ARG A 19 25.44 -8.46 -16.38
CA ARG A 19 24.20 -9.22 -16.43
C ARG A 19 23.01 -8.42 -15.88
N ILE A 20 23.23 -7.64 -14.82
CA ILE A 20 22.19 -6.76 -14.26
C ILE A 20 21.73 -5.75 -15.30
N LYS A 21 22.65 -5.04 -15.96
CA LYS A 21 22.30 -4.03 -16.97
C LYS A 21 21.49 -4.66 -18.11
N ALA A 22 21.99 -5.76 -18.68
CA ALA A 22 21.29 -6.46 -19.76
C ALA A 22 19.87 -6.89 -19.35
N THR A 23 19.72 -7.39 -18.12
CA THR A 23 18.39 -7.77 -17.57
C THR A 23 17.47 -6.56 -17.41
N LEU A 24 17.99 -5.43 -16.93
CA LEU A 24 17.21 -4.21 -16.75
C LEU A 24 16.80 -3.61 -18.08
N ASP A 25 17.67 -3.57 -19.08
CA ASP A 25 17.36 -3.05 -20.42
C ASP A 25 16.17 -3.81 -21.04
N VAL A 26 16.15 -5.14 -20.92
CA VAL A 26 15.05 -5.99 -21.39
C VAL A 26 13.75 -5.73 -20.62
N LYS A 27 13.82 -5.56 -19.30
CA LYS A 27 12.63 -5.39 -18.44
C LYS A 27 12.06 -3.97 -18.44
N ARG A 28 12.89 -2.96 -18.71
CA ARG A 28 12.54 -1.55 -18.55
C ARG A 28 11.25 -1.16 -19.29
N PRO A 29 11.00 -1.57 -20.56
CA PRO A 29 9.76 -1.20 -21.25
C PRO A 29 8.50 -1.70 -20.54
N ALA A 30 8.49 -2.96 -20.09
CA ALA A 30 7.36 -3.55 -19.37
C ALA A 30 7.19 -2.95 -17.96
N MET A 31 8.30 -2.66 -17.27
CA MET A 31 8.27 -1.96 -15.99
C MET A 31 7.69 -0.55 -16.15
N LEU A 32 8.11 0.19 -17.18
CA LEU A 32 7.62 1.53 -17.48
C LEU A 32 6.12 1.49 -17.78
N GLN A 33 5.67 0.58 -18.64
CA GLN A 33 4.24 0.41 -18.93
C GLN A 33 3.43 0.14 -17.66
N SER A 34 3.93 -0.74 -16.78
CA SER A 34 3.27 -1.04 -15.51
C SER A 34 3.17 0.20 -14.61
N VAL A 35 4.26 0.94 -14.40
CA VAL A 35 4.22 2.12 -13.50
C VAL A 35 3.43 3.27 -14.11
N SER A 36 3.46 3.46 -15.43
CA SER A 36 2.66 4.45 -16.14
C SER A 36 1.15 4.20 -15.98
N ALA A 37 0.73 2.95 -15.86
CA ALA A 37 -0.67 2.62 -15.57
C ALA A 37 -1.03 2.81 -14.08
N ILE A 38 -0.12 2.46 -13.17
CA ILE A 38 -0.43 2.36 -11.74
C ILE A 38 -0.24 3.68 -10.98
N TYR A 39 0.80 4.45 -11.29
CA TYR A 39 1.15 5.64 -10.51
C TYR A 39 0.07 6.75 -10.56
N PRO A 40 -0.59 7.01 -11.70
CA PRO A 40 -1.72 7.94 -11.72
C PRO A 40 -2.86 7.51 -10.79
N MET A 41 -3.15 6.21 -10.73
CA MET A 41 -4.19 5.67 -9.84
C MET A 41 -3.83 5.84 -8.36
N ILE A 42 -2.57 5.57 -8.00
CA ILE A 42 -2.08 5.79 -6.62
C ILE A 42 -2.15 7.27 -6.26
N ALA A 43 -1.69 8.17 -7.15
CA ALA A 43 -1.74 9.60 -6.91
C ALA A 43 -3.18 10.11 -6.72
N ALA A 44 -4.13 9.61 -7.51
CA ALA A 44 -5.55 9.93 -7.37
C ALA A 44 -6.11 9.45 -6.02
N MET A 45 -5.82 8.21 -5.62
CA MET A 45 -6.23 7.67 -4.32
C MET A 45 -5.63 8.48 -3.16
N GLU A 46 -4.34 8.81 -3.22
CA GLU A 46 -3.68 9.62 -2.19
C GLU A 46 -4.27 11.03 -2.09
N LEU A 47 -4.69 11.62 -3.21
CA LEU A 47 -5.40 12.90 -3.23
C LEU A 47 -6.76 12.78 -2.53
N GLN A 48 -7.53 11.73 -2.81
CA GLN A 48 -8.82 11.49 -2.14
C GLN A 48 -8.65 11.29 -0.63
N VAL A 49 -7.63 10.55 -0.19
CA VAL A 49 -7.32 10.41 1.24
C VAL A 49 -7.01 11.77 1.89
N LYS A 50 -6.22 12.63 1.21
CA LYS A 50 -5.95 13.98 1.71
C LYS A 50 -7.22 14.82 1.83
N GLN A 51 -8.11 14.76 0.83
CA GLN A 51 -9.39 15.48 0.87
C GLN A 51 -10.25 15.07 2.07
N VAL A 52 -10.26 13.78 2.43
CA VAL A 52 -10.93 13.30 3.65
C VAL A 52 -10.26 13.87 4.91
N CYS A 53 -8.93 13.88 4.96
CA CYS A 53 -8.18 14.48 6.08
C CYS A 53 -8.42 15.99 6.21
N ASP A 54 -8.44 16.73 5.09
CA ASP A 54 -8.72 18.16 5.01
C ASP A 54 -10.13 18.45 5.57
N GLY A 55 -11.14 17.71 5.09
CA GLY A 55 -12.53 17.86 5.53
C GLY A 55 -12.74 17.53 7.02
N ALA A 56 -11.91 16.66 7.58
CA ALA A 56 -11.92 16.31 9.00
C ALA A 56 -11.05 17.22 9.89
N GLY A 57 -10.39 18.23 9.32
CA GLY A 57 -9.52 19.15 10.06
C GLY A 57 -8.27 18.50 10.66
N VAL A 58 -7.79 17.41 10.04
CA VAL A 58 -6.58 16.71 10.49
C VAL A 58 -5.35 17.60 10.27
N SER A 59 -4.42 17.60 11.22
CA SER A 59 -3.15 18.32 11.05
C SER A 59 -2.29 17.68 9.95
N VAL A 60 -1.72 18.50 9.07
CA VAL A 60 -0.89 18.04 7.94
C VAL A 60 0.29 17.17 8.38
N ILE A 61 0.81 17.38 9.59
CA ILE A 61 1.92 16.57 10.14
C ILE A 61 1.55 15.08 10.28
N THR A 62 0.26 14.75 10.43
CA THR A 62 -0.22 13.37 10.57
C THR A 62 -0.68 12.74 9.26
N TYR A 63 -0.74 13.51 8.16
CA TYR A 63 -1.17 13.00 6.84
C TYR A 63 -0.38 11.78 6.36
N PRO A 64 0.96 11.70 6.54
CA PRO A 64 1.70 10.52 6.13
C PRO A 64 1.16 9.22 6.74
N PHE A 65 0.63 9.25 7.97
CA PHE A 65 0.07 8.07 8.61
C PHE A 65 -1.27 7.65 7.99
N TYR A 66 -2.14 8.61 7.67
CA TYR A 66 -3.40 8.35 6.96
C TYR A 66 -3.16 7.89 5.52
N LEU A 67 -2.15 8.42 4.83
CA LEU A 67 -1.74 7.96 3.51
C LEU A 67 -1.21 6.52 3.55
N CYS A 68 -0.47 6.14 4.59
CA CYS A 68 -0.05 4.75 4.78
C CYS A 68 -1.26 3.81 4.95
N PHE A 69 -2.26 4.20 5.74
CA PHE A 69 -3.52 3.44 5.83
C PHE A 69 -4.22 3.32 4.46
N GLY A 70 -4.35 4.42 3.71
CA GLY A 70 -4.91 4.41 2.35
C GLY A 70 -4.16 3.48 1.40
N ARG A 71 -2.83 3.45 1.44
CA ARG A 71 -2.02 2.51 0.62
C ARG A 71 -2.24 1.05 0.99
N GLU A 72 -2.44 0.74 2.26
CA GLU A 72 -2.76 -0.63 2.69
C GLU A 72 -4.16 -1.06 2.24
N MET A 73 -5.15 -0.16 2.31
CA MET A 73 -6.48 -0.38 1.74
C MET A 73 -6.43 -0.59 0.22
N TRP A 74 -5.64 0.23 -0.48
CA TRP A 74 -5.40 0.08 -1.92
C TRP A 74 -4.73 -1.25 -2.29
N ALA A 75 -3.82 -1.73 -1.45
CA ALA A 75 -3.20 -3.04 -1.66
C ALA A 75 -4.22 -4.18 -1.49
N LEU A 76 -5.19 -4.06 -0.57
CA LEU A 76 -6.26 -5.03 -0.39
C LEU A 76 -7.25 -5.04 -1.55
N SER A 77 -7.68 -3.87 -2.03
CA SER A 77 -8.64 -3.76 -3.14
C SER A 77 -8.13 -4.37 -4.45
N ARG A 78 -6.80 -4.50 -4.59
CA ARG A 78 -6.14 -5.08 -5.77
C ARG A 78 -5.82 -6.57 -5.66
N LYS A 79 -6.17 -7.23 -4.55
CA LYS A 79 -5.93 -8.67 -4.31
C LYS A 79 -7.14 -9.55 -4.66
N ASP A 80 -8.11 -9.02 -5.41
CA ASP A 80 -9.39 -9.67 -5.70
C ASP A 80 -10.17 -10.11 -4.44
N ILE A 81 -9.88 -9.47 -3.29
CA ILE A 81 -10.63 -9.63 -2.06
C ILE A 81 -11.81 -8.66 -2.12
N SER A 82 -13.04 -9.17 -1.98
CA SER A 82 -14.26 -8.37 -2.12
C SER A 82 -15.29 -8.68 -1.04
N GLY A 83 -16.33 -7.86 -0.98
CA GLY A 83 -17.46 -8.03 -0.06
C GLY A 83 -17.04 -8.07 1.42
N GLU A 84 -17.62 -9.03 2.15
CA GLU A 84 -17.43 -9.16 3.60
C GLU A 84 -15.97 -9.44 3.99
N SER A 85 -15.21 -10.17 3.18
CA SER A 85 -13.80 -10.43 3.45
C SER A 85 -12.98 -9.13 3.41
N LEU A 86 -13.27 -8.24 2.45
CA LEU A 86 -12.61 -6.94 2.38
C LEU A 86 -13.02 -6.05 3.56
N ALA A 87 -14.29 -6.10 3.98
CA ALA A 87 -14.78 -5.34 5.13
C ALA A 87 -14.08 -5.76 6.44
N LYS A 88 -13.84 -7.06 6.65
CA LYS A 88 -13.12 -7.58 7.82
C LYS A 88 -11.65 -7.18 7.83
N GLU A 89 -10.96 -7.32 6.70
CA GLU A 89 -9.56 -6.87 6.57
C GLU A 89 -9.45 -5.35 6.79
N ALA A 90 -10.38 -4.57 6.24
CA ALA A 90 -10.45 -3.13 6.47
C ALA A 90 -10.66 -2.79 7.96
N ALA A 91 -11.50 -3.55 8.68
CA ALA A 91 -11.69 -3.36 10.12
C ALA A 91 -10.40 -3.64 10.92
N ILE A 92 -9.62 -4.66 10.54
CA ILE A 92 -8.31 -4.95 11.15
C ILE A 92 -7.35 -3.77 10.92
N LEU A 93 -7.33 -3.20 9.71
CA LEU A 93 -6.51 -2.03 9.42
C LEU A 93 -6.95 -0.80 10.24
N VAL A 94 -8.25 -0.54 10.34
CA VAL A 94 -8.79 0.54 11.18
C VAL A 94 -8.34 0.35 12.64
N ALA A 95 -8.49 -0.85 13.20
CA ALA A 95 -8.06 -1.15 14.57
C ALA A 95 -6.54 -0.94 14.76
N LYS A 96 -5.73 -1.39 13.81
CA LYS A 96 -4.28 -1.22 13.83
C LYS A 96 -3.86 0.25 13.86
N TRP A 97 -4.45 1.08 12.99
CA TRP A 97 -4.06 2.49 12.91
C TRP A 97 -4.68 3.33 14.03
N LYS A 98 -5.87 2.96 14.52
CA LYS A 98 -6.41 3.50 15.77
C LYS A 98 -5.46 3.26 16.95
N ALA A 99 -4.94 2.03 17.08
CA ALA A 99 -3.96 1.70 18.13
C ALA A 99 -2.64 2.49 18.00
N ARG A 100 -2.33 3.03 16.82
CA ARG A 100 -1.18 3.92 16.57
C ARG A 100 -1.51 5.41 16.83
N GLY A 101 -2.70 5.72 17.34
CA GLY A 101 -3.11 7.07 17.73
C GLY A 101 -3.85 7.86 16.66
N LEU A 102 -4.30 7.22 15.56
CA LEU A 102 -5.11 7.90 14.54
C LEU A 102 -6.59 7.93 14.96
N THR A 103 -7.28 9.00 14.57
CA THR A 103 -8.72 9.16 14.82
C THR A 103 -9.52 8.14 14.01
N GLU A 104 -10.26 7.28 14.71
CA GLU A 104 -11.05 6.20 14.10
C GLU A 104 -12.08 6.68 13.08
N ALA A 105 -12.80 7.76 13.39
CA ALA A 105 -13.80 8.32 12.48
C ALA A 105 -13.20 8.70 11.11
N VAL A 106 -11.98 9.23 11.09
CA VAL A 106 -11.27 9.59 9.86
C VAL A 106 -10.83 8.34 9.08
N LEU A 107 -10.38 7.29 9.79
CA LEU A 107 -10.04 6.01 9.16
C LEU A 107 -11.26 5.35 8.52
N GLN A 108 -12.41 5.39 9.20
CA GLN A 108 -13.68 4.88 8.69
C GLN A 108 -14.18 5.71 7.49
N ALA A 109 -14.05 7.04 7.54
CA ALA A 109 -14.36 7.91 6.41
C ALA A 109 -13.49 7.57 5.19
N ILE A 110 -12.17 7.42 5.35
CA ILE A 110 -11.28 7.00 4.25
C ILE A 110 -11.73 5.64 3.68
N ARG A 111 -12.04 4.66 4.53
CA ARG A 111 -12.52 3.33 4.09
C ARG A 111 -13.77 3.45 3.22
N THR A 112 -14.72 4.28 3.60
CA THR A 112 -16.01 4.39 2.90
C THR A 112 -15.92 5.34 1.71
N ASP A 113 -15.37 6.54 1.86
CA ASP A 113 -15.40 7.59 0.83
C ASP A 113 -14.38 7.34 -0.29
N VAL A 114 -13.23 6.73 0.02
CA VAL A 114 -12.17 6.47 -0.98
C VAL A 114 -12.29 5.08 -1.59
N PHE A 115 -12.66 4.07 -0.79
CA PHE A 115 -12.66 2.67 -1.22
C PHE A 115 -14.05 2.06 -1.38
N ASN A 116 -15.12 2.78 -1.01
CA ASN A 116 -16.50 2.27 -1.02
C ASN A 116 -16.64 0.95 -0.25
N VAL A 117 -15.91 0.81 0.86
CA VAL A 117 -15.98 -0.37 1.74
C VAL A 117 -16.82 -0.03 2.97
N VAL A 118 -17.92 -0.77 3.14
CA VAL A 118 -18.81 -0.67 4.30
C VAL A 118 -18.22 -1.39 5.52
N ALA A 119 -18.73 -1.08 6.71
CA ALA A 119 -18.36 -1.82 7.90
C ALA A 119 -18.80 -3.30 7.80
N PRO A 120 -18.05 -4.24 8.39
CA PRO A 120 -18.45 -5.64 8.44
C PRO A 120 -19.75 -5.80 9.24
N VAL A 121 -20.57 -6.78 8.85
CA VAL A 121 -21.93 -6.99 9.43
C VAL A 121 -21.87 -7.66 10.81
N ALA A 122 -20.74 -8.29 11.17
CA ALA A 122 -20.52 -8.91 12.48
C ALA A 122 -19.06 -8.72 12.95
N PRO A 123 -18.81 -8.67 14.28
CA PRO A 123 -17.47 -8.61 14.87
C PRO A 123 -16.63 -9.87 14.57
#